data_AF-A0AAD7D5J7-F1
#
_entry.id   AF-A0AAD7D5J7-F1
#
_cell.length_a   1.000
_cell.length_b   1.000
_cell.length_c   1.000
_cell.angle_alpha   90.00
_cell.angle_beta   90.00
_cell.angle_gamma   90.00
#
_symmetry.space_group_name_H-M   'P 1'
#
loop_
_entity.id
_entity.type
_entity.pdbx_description
1 polymer ?
#
loop_
_entity_poly.entity_id
_entity_poly.type
_entity_poly.pdbx_seq_one_letter_code
_entity_poly.pdbx_strand_id
1 'polypeptide(L)'
;IRAGQGFFLIYSITSRSSFNRLEELWQSVQRIKGETTPLMLLGNKCDFGASDRAVSTEEGVALARQFGCPFLEVSAKTGMNVDRAFSDLVRLLRQNRPEAAAP
;
A
#
# COMPACT_ATOMS: atom_id res chain seq x y z
N ILE A 1 6.88 7.70 13.93
CA ILE A 1 6.22 6.45 13.47
C ILE A 1 6.65 5.29 14.38
N ARG A 2 6.17 5.21 15.62
CA ARG A 2 6.60 4.14 16.57
C ARG A 2 5.47 3.16 16.95
N ALA A 3 4.21 3.54 16.90
CA ALA A 3 3.08 2.67 17.29
C ALA A 3 2.34 1.94 16.14
N GLY A 4 2.61 2.28 14.87
CA GLY A 4 1.92 1.65 13.73
C GLY A 4 2.28 0.16 13.60
N GLN A 5 1.26 -0.70 13.51
CA GLN A 5 1.39 -2.15 13.31
C GLN A 5 1.26 -2.53 11.84
N GLY A 6 0.63 -1.68 11.01
CA GLY A 6 0.45 -1.91 9.58
C GLY A 6 0.42 -0.58 8.82
N PHE A 7 0.85 -0.60 7.56
CA PHE A 7 1.10 0.61 6.78
C PHE A 7 0.48 0.52 5.39
N PHE A 8 -0.08 1.65 4.95
CA PHE A 8 -0.32 1.90 3.54
C PHE A 8 0.79 2.76 2.97
N LEU A 9 1.35 2.35 1.84
CA LEU A 9 2.06 3.25 0.95
C LEU A 9 1.10 3.67 -0.15
N ILE A 10 0.92 4.97 -0.35
CA ILE A 10 -0.12 5.49 -1.25
C ILE A 10 0.53 6.46 -2.23
N TYR A 11 0.24 6.27 -3.52
CA TYR A 11 0.55 7.23 -4.57
C TYR A 11 -0.72 7.63 -5.32
N SER A 12 -0.63 8.66 -6.16
CA SER A 12 -1.72 9.08 -7.05
C SER A 12 -1.44 8.55 -8.46
N ILE A 13 -2.39 7.83 -9.06
CA ILE A 13 -2.20 7.27 -10.43
C ILE A 13 -1.97 8.36 -11.48
N THR A 14 -2.40 9.58 -11.21
CA THR A 14 -2.24 10.77 -12.06
C THR A 14 -0.94 11.53 -11.78
N SER A 15 -0.07 11.05 -10.89
CA SER A 15 1.17 11.74 -10.51
C SER A 15 2.36 10.80 -10.44
N ARG A 16 3.17 10.78 -11.51
CA ARG A 16 4.42 10.03 -11.58
C ARG A 16 5.39 10.39 -10.45
N SER A 17 5.47 11.66 -10.07
CA SER A 17 6.36 12.09 -8.98
C SER A 17 5.98 11.49 -7.64
N SER A 18 4.68 11.25 -7.36
CA SER A 18 4.24 10.56 -6.15
C SER A 18 4.65 9.09 -6.15
N PHE A 19 4.63 8.43 -7.32
CA PHE A 19 5.06 7.04 -7.49
C PHE A 19 6.56 6.88 -7.28
N ASN A 20 7.37 7.77 -7.86
CA ASN A 20 8.84 7.70 -7.74
C ASN A 20 9.33 7.85 -6.28
N ARG A 21 8.56 8.52 -5.41
CA ARG A 21 8.90 8.67 -3.98
C ARG A 21 8.61 7.42 -3.14
N LEU A 22 7.88 6.44 -3.69
CA LEU A 22 7.47 5.25 -2.92
C LEU A 22 8.66 4.42 -2.45
N GLU A 23 9.73 4.35 -3.24
CA GLU A 23 10.91 3.58 -2.89
C GLU A 23 11.61 4.14 -1.63
N GLU A 24 11.81 5.46 -1.58
CA GLU A 24 12.38 6.14 -0.40
C GLU A 24 11.52 5.96 0.85
N LEU A 25 10.19 6.02 0.69
CA LEU A 25 9.23 5.80 1.78
C LEU A 25 9.24 4.35 2.25
N TRP A 26 9.26 3.40 1.33
CA TRP A 26 9.34 1.97 1.63
C TRP A 26 10.62 1.66 2.41
N GLN A 27 11.79 2.11 1.94
CA GLN A 27 13.06 1.94 2.64
C GLN A 27 13.03 2.55 4.05
N SER A 28 12.37 3.70 4.21
CA SER A 28 12.22 4.35 5.51
C SER A 28 11.35 3.54 6.47
N VAL A 29 10.27 2.93 5.99
CA VAL A 29 9.44 2.01 6.79
C VAL A 29 10.24 0.77 7.18
N GLN A 30 10.92 0.15 6.22
CA GLN A 30 11.75 -1.04 6.43
C GLN A 30 12.83 -0.80 7.49
N ARG A 31 13.53 0.35 7.44
CA ARG A 31 14.57 0.72 8.41
C ARG A 31 14.03 0.87 9.85
N ILE A 32 12.82 1.37 10.02
CA ILE A 32 12.25 1.67 11.34
C ILE A 32 11.55 0.44 11.93
N LYS A 33 10.90 -0.36 11.10
CA LYS A 33 9.96 -1.40 11.53
C LYS A 33 10.41 -2.83 11.22
N GLY A 34 11.36 -3.01 10.31
CA GLY A 34 11.85 -4.31 9.85
C GLY A 34 10.97 -4.96 8.79
N GLU A 35 11.53 -5.99 8.14
CA GLU A 35 11.00 -6.69 6.94
C GLU A 35 9.64 -7.36 7.15
N THR A 36 9.28 -7.68 8.39
CA THR A 36 8.05 -8.40 8.72
C THR A 36 6.83 -7.50 8.89
N THR A 37 6.96 -6.20 8.65
CA THR A 37 5.88 -5.24 8.91
C THR A 37 4.82 -5.31 7.82
N PRO A 38 3.54 -5.58 8.16
CA PRO A 38 2.45 -5.59 7.19
C PRO A 38 2.34 -4.25 6.46
N LEU A 39 2.50 -4.32 5.14
CA LEU A 39 2.48 -3.16 4.25
C LEU A 39 1.62 -3.49 3.04
N MET A 40 0.90 -2.49 2.53
CA MET A 40 0.12 -2.61 1.30
C MET A 40 0.29 -1.35 0.46
N LEU A 41 0.51 -1.52 -0.85
CA LEU A 41 0.65 -0.44 -1.81
C LEU A 41 -0.71 -0.08 -2.41
N LEU A 42 -1.06 1.21 -2.40
CA LEU A 42 -2.32 1.71 -2.94
C LEU A 42 -2.09 2.74 -4.05
N GLY A 43 -2.69 2.49 -5.21
CA GLY A 43 -2.82 3.46 -6.30
C GLY A 43 -4.10 4.27 -6.14
N ASN A 44 -4.02 5.47 -5.58
CA ASN A 44 -5.17 6.33 -5.32
C ASN A 44 -5.59 7.14 -6.56
N LYS A 45 -6.85 7.61 -6.55
CA LYS A 45 -7.52 8.37 -7.60
C LYS A 45 -7.82 7.54 -8.86
N CYS A 46 -8.16 6.26 -8.68
CA CYS A 46 -8.52 5.38 -9.80
C CYS A 46 -9.83 5.75 -10.53
N ASP A 47 -10.54 6.78 -10.05
CA ASP A 47 -11.69 7.37 -10.73
C ASP A 47 -11.32 8.17 -11.99
N PHE A 48 -10.04 8.49 -12.20
CA PHE A 48 -9.56 9.11 -13.43
C PHE A 48 -9.41 8.08 -14.55
N GLY A 49 -9.76 8.51 -15.77
CA GLY A 49 -9.65 7.68 -16.97
C GLY A 49 -8.21 7.43 -17.42
N ALA A 50 -8.04 6.56 -18.42
CA ALA A 50 -6.73 6.18 -18.95
C ALA A 50 -5.91 7.37 -19.50
N SER A 51 -6.56 8.43 -19.99
CA SER A 51 -5.89 9.62 -20.52
C SER A 51 -5.19 10.48 -19.47
N ASP A 52 -5.73 10.52 -18.24
CA ASP A 52 -5.17 11.33 -17.14
C ASP A 52 -4.17 10.55 -16.29
N ARG A 53 -4.01 9.26 -16.58
CA ARG A 53 -3.17 8.34 -15.83
C ARG A 53 -1.71 8.54 -16.21
N ALA A 54 -0.89 8.88 -15.22
CA ALA A 54 0.55 9.02 -15.36
C ALA A 54 1.31 7.73 -15.02
N VAL A 55 0.65 6.79 -14.33
CA VAL A 55 1.21 5.51 -13.85
C VAL A 55 0.22 4.38 -14.17
N SER A 56 0.67 3.40 -14.95
CA SER A 56 -0.16 2.26 -15.33
C SER A 56 -0.43 1.33 -14.14
N THR A 57 -1.47 0.52 -14.23
CA THR A 57 -1.77 -0.49 -13.21
C THR A 57 -0.66 -1.54 -13.15
N GLU A 58 -0.06 -1.90 -14.28
CA GLU A 58 1.05 -2.85 -14.39
C GLU A 58 2.29 -2.36 -13.65
N GLU A 59 2.60 -1.06 -13.73
CA GLU A 59 3.69 -0.44 -12.98
C GLU A 59 3.46 -0.53 -11.46
N GLY A 60 2.23 -0.27 -11.01
CA GLY A 60 1.83 -0.45 -9.62
C GLY A 60 2.00 -1.89 -9.14
N VAL A 61 1.55 -2.85 -9.94
CA VAL A 61 1.71 -4.29 -9.66
C VAL A 61 3.19 -4.70 -9.62
N ALA A 62 4.00 -4.21 -10.56
CA ALA A 62 5.42 -4.52 -10.61
C ALA A 62 6.15 -3.99 -9.36
N LEU A 63 5.87 -2.74 -8.95
CA LEU A 63 6.48 -2.16 -7.76
C LEU A 63 6.04 -2.88 -6.47
N ALA A 64 4.77 -3.24 -6.36
CA ALA A 64 4.28 -4.00 -5.22
C ALA A 64 4.97 -5.38 -5.08
N ARG A 65 5.21 -6.06 -6.21
CA ARG A 65 6.00 -7.30 -6.25
C ARG A 65 7.44 -7.08 -5.78
N GLN A 66 8.08 -5.99 -6.21
CA GLN A 66 9.43 -5.63 -5.74
C GLN A 66 9.46 -5.37 -4.23
N PHE A 67 8.43 -4.72 -3.69
CA PHE A 67 8.29 -4.46 -2.25
C PHE A 67 7.83 -5.66 -1.43
N GLY A 68 7.46 -6.77 -2.08
CA GLY A 68 6.93 -7.96 -1.41
C GLY A 68 5.57 -7.73 -0.73
N CYS A 69 4.72 -6.85 -1.28
CA CYS A 69 3.47 -6.45 -0.65
C CYS A 69 2.26 -6.52 -1.61
N PRO A 70 1.01 -6.59 -1.09
CA PRO A 70 -0.17 -6.52 -1.95
C PRO A 70 -0.40 -5.13 -2.56
N PHE A 71 -1.10 -5.11 -3.69
CA PHE A 71 -1.48 -3.90 -4.41
C PHE A 71 -2.99 -3.78 -4.57
N LEU A 72 -3.52 -2.56 -4.47
CA LEU A 72 -4.91 -2.25 -4.80
C LEU A 72 -5.07 -0.82 -5.30
N GLU A 73 -5.86 -0.61 -6.33
CA GLU A 73 -6.26 0.73 -6.74
C GLU A 73 -7.51 1.18 -5.99
N VAL A 74 -7.49 2.42 -5.52
CA VAL A 74 -8.54 3.02 -4.69
C VAL A 74 -8.94 4.39 -5.22
N SER A 75 -10.17 4.79 -4.94
CA SER A 75 -10.57 6.19 -5.08
C SER A 75 -11.13 6.67 -3.77
N ALA A 76 -10.36 7.51 -3.07
CA ALA A 76 -10.86 8.20 -1.89
C ALA A 76 -12.04 9.12 -2.20
N LYS A 77 -12.17 9.58 -3.46
CA LYS A 77 -13.26 10.46 -3.91
C LYS A 77 -14.59 9.71 -4.04
N THR A 78 -14.58 8.52 -4.64
CA THR A 78 -15.81 7.73 -4.86
C THR A 78 -16.05 6.69 -3.77
N GLY A 79 -15.08 6.47 -2.89
CA GLY A 79 -15.09 5.39 -1.90
C GLY A 79 -14.69 4.02 -2.48
N MET A 80 -14.38 3.95 -3.78
CA MET A 80 -14.03 2.69 -4.44
C MET A 80 -12.83 2.03 -3.77
N ASN A 81 -13.00 0.76 -3.38
CA ASN A 81 -11.99 -0.11 -2.79
C ASN A 81 -11.37 0.37 -1.45
N VAL A 82 -11.85 1.46 -0.86
CA VAL A 82 -11.31 1.98 0.42
C VAL A 82 -11.54 0.97 1.55
N ASP A 83 -12.78 0.50 1.74
CA ASP A 83 -13.11 -0.49 2.77
C ASP A 83 -12.37 -1.82 2.58
N ARG A 84 -12.18 -2.21 1.32
CA ARG A 84 -11.41 -3.39 0.95
C ARG A 84 -9.94 -3.23 1.34
N ALA A 85 -9.32 -2.08 1.05
CA ALA A 85 -7.93 -1.81 1.43
C ALA A 85 -7.73 -1.94 2.94
N PHE A 86 -8.61 -1.34 3.75
CA PHE A 86 -8.58 -1.47 5.21
C PHE A 86 -8.78 -2.91 5.67
N SER A 87 -9.78 -3.61 5.11
CA SER A 87 -10.06 -5.01 5.45
C SER A 87 -8.88 -5.93 5.14
N ASP A 88 -8.25 -5.75 3.99
CA ASP A 88 -7.11 -6.55 3.56
C ASP A 88 -5.87 -6.28 4.44
N LEU A 89 -5.59 -5.01 4.79
CA LEU A 89 -4.52 -4.70 5.74
C LEU A 89 -4.76 -5.32 7.13
N VAL A 90 -5.99 -5.26 7.64
CA VAL A 90 -6.35 -5.90 8.92
C VAL A 90 -6.16 -7.41 8.88
N ARG A 91 -6.45 -8.07 7.75
CA ARG A 91 -6.18 -9.50 7.57
C ARG A 91 -4.67 -9.79 7.59
N LEU A 92 -3.86 -9.00 6.89
CA LEU A 92 -2.40 -9.13 6.91
C LEU A 92 -1.83 -8.96 8.32
N LEU A 93 -2.36 -8.01 9.09
CA LEU A 93 -1.98 -7.79 10.49
C LEU A 93 -2.24 -9.02 11.36
N ARG A 94 -3.40 -9.68 11.18
CA ARG A 94 -3.76 -10.88 11.95
C ARG A 94 -2.88 -12.08 11.60
N GLN A 95 -2.50 -12.22 10.33
CA GLN A 95 -1.63 -13.30 9.85
C GLN A 95 -0.19 -13.14 10.32
N ASN A 96 0.30 -11.90 10.44
CA ASN A 96 1.66 -11.60 10.89
C ASN A 96 1.78 -11.48 12.42
N ARG A 97 0.69 -11.68 13.17
CA ARG A 97 0.78 -11.79 14.62
C ARG A 97 1.30 -13.20 14.92
N PRO A 98 2.52 -13.36 15.47
CA PRO A 98 2.93 -14.67 15.97
C PRO A 98 1.89 -15.10 17.00
N GLU A 99 1.43 -16.33 16.87
CA GLU A 99 0.53 -17.00 17.79
C GLU A 99 1.20 -17.04 19.18
N ALA A 100 1.07 -15.97 19.94
CA ALA A 100 1.58 -15.85 21.29
C ALA A 100 0.42 -15.57 22.23
N ALA A 101 0.10 -16.62 22.99
CA ALA A 101 -0.67 -16.65 24.23
C ALA A 101 -2.17 -16.30 24.12
N ALA A 102 -2.96 -17.29 23.71
CA ALA A 102 -4.23 -17.51 24.41
C ALA A 102 -3.88 -18.09 25.80
N PRO A 103 -4.35 -17.49 26.91
CA PRO A 103 -4.26 -18.12 28.23
C PRO A 103 -5.13 -19.37 28.34
#